data_AF-A0A2D7FXC2-F1
#
_entry.id   AF-A0A2D7FXC2-F1
#
_cell.length_a   1.000
_cell.length_b   1.000
_cell.length_c   1.000
_cell.angle_alpha   90.00
_cell.angle_beta   90.00
_cell.angle_gamma   90.00
#
_symmetry.space_group_name_H-M   'P 1'
#
loop_
_entity.id
_entity.type
_entity.pdbx_description
1 polymer ?
#
loop_
_entity_poly.entity_id
_entity_poly.type
_entity_poly.pdbx_seq_one_letter_code
_entity_poly.pdbx_strand_id
1 'polypeptide(L)' 'MTRLECHGLVASQPFRVGFVLLEKFTLIALASAIEPLRMANQLRQKQLYQWDLLSETGGSGNARG' A
#
# COMPACT_ATOMS: atom_id res chain seq x y z
N MET A 1 7.66 -7.16 -41.46
CA MET A 1 8.82 -6.60 -40.76
C MET A 1 8.37 -5.22 -40.27
N THR A 2 7.74 -5.01 -39.13
CA THR A 2 8.10 -5.38 -37.75
C THR A 2 6.83 -5.49 -36.90
N ARG A 3 6.74 -6.59 -36.15
CA ARG A 3 5.68 -6.89 -35.19
C ARG A 3 5.87 -5.97 -33.99
N LEU A 4 4.99 -4.97 -33.82
CA LEU A 4 4.88 -4.20 -32.59
C LEU A 4 4.31 -5.12 -31.51
N GLU A 5 5.19 -5.82 -30.80
CA GLU A 5 4.84 -6.46 -29.54
C GLU A 5 4.70 -5.34 -28.51
N CYS A 6 3.47 -4.84 -28.36
CA CYS A 6 3.07 -4.10 -27.18
C CYS A 6 3.13 -5.05 -25.99
N HIS A 7 4.36 -5.28 -25.50
CA HIS A 7 4.62 -6.05 -24.29
C HIS A 7 3.88 -5.34 -23.16
N GLY A 8 2.84 -5.99 -22.64
CA GLY A 8 1.89 -5.40 -21.71
C GLY A 8 2.60 -4.71 -20.56
N LEU A 9 2.58 -3.38 -20.58
CA LEU A 9 2.82 -2.56 -19.39
C LEU A 9 1.58 -2.60 -18.51
N VAL A 10 1.10 -3.80 -18.17
CA VAL A 10 0.30 -3.95 -16.96
C VAL A 10 1.31 -3.87 -15.84
N ALA A 11 1.59 -2.64 -15.41
CA ALA A 11 2.36 -2.39 -14.21
C ALA A 11 1.59 -3.06 -13.05
N SER A 12 1.89 -4.33 -12.79
CA SER A 12 1.28 -5.14 -11.73
C SER A 12 1.90 -4.81 -10.37
N GLN A 13 2.25 -3.54 -10.17
CA GLN A 13 2.73 -3.05 -8.89
C GLN A 13 1.53 -2.71 -8.00
N PRO A 14 1.54 -3.11 -6.72
CA PRO A 14 0.53 -2.68 -5.78
C PRO A 14 0.53 -1.14 -5.67
N PHE A 15 -0.66 -0.56 -5.57
CA PHE A 15 -0.84 0.85 -5.26
C PHE A 15 -0.36 1.11 -3.83
N ARG A 16 0.59 2.03 -3.66
CA ARG A 16 1.21 2.33 -2.36
C ARG A 16 0.52 3.49 -1.67
N VAL A 17 0.16 3.30 -0.40
CA VAL A 17 -0.52 4.29 0.45
C VAL A 17 0.33 4.55 1.69
N GLY A 18 0.67 5.81 1.97
CA GLY A 18 1.40 6.20 3.17
C GLY A 18 0.46 6.77 4.24
N PHE A 19 0.48 6.19 5.44
CA PHE A 19 -0.25 6.71 6.60
C PHE A 19 0.71 7.46 7.51
N VAL A 20 0.57 8.79 7.58
CA VAL A 20 1.37 9.62 8.49
C VAL A 20 0.68 9.71 9.85
N LEU A 21 1.34 9.23 10.89
CA LEU A 21 0.87 9.34 12.26
C LEU A 21 1.22 10.73 12.83
N LEU A 22 0.19 11.50 13.13
CA LEU A 22 0.29 12.79 13.81
C LEU A 22 0.22 12.61 15.33
N GLU A 23 0.73 13.59 16.08
CA GLU A 23 0.58 13.59 17.54
C GLU A 23 -0.90 13.49 17.95
N LYS A 24 -1.20 12.57 18.89
CA LYS A 24 -2.56 12.25 19.39
C LYS A 24 -3.50 11.64 18.34
N PHE A 25 -2.96 11.08 17.25
CA PHE A 25 -3.79 10.34 16.30
C PHE A 25 -4.47 9.13 16.95
N THR A 26 -5.73 8.88 16.59
CA THR A 26 -6.47 7.76 17.18
C THR A 26 -6.15 6.47 16.43
N LEU A 27 -5.80 5.40 17.18
CA LEU A 27 -5.57 4.08 16.60
C LEU A 27 -6.83 3.52 15.90
N ILE A 28 -8.02 3.95 16.34
CA ILE A 28 -9.31 3.57 15.75
C ILE A 28 -9.46 4.14 14.33
N ALA A 29 -9.11 5.42 14.12
CA ALA A 29 -9.15 6.02 12.79
C ALA A 29 -8.15 5.34 11.83
N LEU A 30 -6.97 4.96 12.33
CA LEU A 30 -5.99 4.20 11.55
C LEU A 30 -6.57 2.85 11.09
N ALA A 31 -7.09 2.07 12.03
CA ALA A 31 -7.65 0.75 11.74
C ALA A 31 -8.81 0.84 10.74
N SER A 32 -9.68 1.85 10.88
CA SER A 32 -10.78 2.09 9.94
C SER A 32 -10.32 2.36 8.50
N ALA A 33 -9.12 2.91 8.31
CA ALA A 33 -8.59 3.20 6.98
C ALA A 33 -7.82 2.01 6.37
N ILE A 34 -7.18 1.17 7.20
CA ILE A 34 -6.42 -0.01 6.74
C ILE A 34 -7.36 -1.18 6.42
N GLU A 35 -8.42 -1.39 7.21
CA GLU A 35 -9.30 -2.56 7.05
C GLU A 35 -9.92 -2.71 5.65
N PRO A 36 -10.41 -1.64 4.99
CA PRO A 36 -10.90 -1.74 3.61
C PRO A 36 -9.82 -2.14 2.60
N LEU A 37 -8.59 -1.63 2.75
CA LEU A 37 -7.47 -1.98 1.87
C LEU A 37 -7.10 -3.47 2.03
N ARG A 38 -7.11 -3.96 3.28
CA ARG A 38 -6.90 -5.37 3.59
C ARG A 38 -7.99 -6.24 3.00
N MET A 39 -9.26 -5.86 3.15
CA MET A 39 -10.40 -6.57 2.56
C MET A 39 -10.32 -6.59 1.02
N ALA A 40 -9.95 -5.47 0.39
CA ALA A 40 -9.77 -5.42 -1.05
C ALA A 40 -8.66 -6.38 -1.53
N ASN A 41 -7.51 -6.41 -0.84
CA ASN A 41 -6.44 -7.37 -1.15
C ASN A 41 -6.91 -8.83 -0.97
N GLN A 42 -7.67 -9.11 0.09
CA GLN A 42 -8.21 -10.44 0.38
C GLN A 42 -9.22 -10.91 -0.67
N LEU A 43 -10.21 -10.06 -1.01
CA LEU A 43 -11.23 -10.37 -2.00
C LEU A 43 -10.65 -10.60 -3.40
N ARG A 44 -9.55 -9.92 -3.70
CA ARG A 44 -8.88 -10.00 -5.00
C ARG A 44 -7.78 -11.04 -5.04
N GLN A 45 -7.48 -11.68 -3.90
CA GLN A 45 -6.42 -12.67 -3.73
C GLN A 45 -5.07 -12.23 -4.32
N LYS A 46 -4.83 -10.92 -4.32
CA LYS A 46 -3.67 -10.28 -4.92
C LYS A 46 -3.35 -9.03 -4.12
N GLN A 47 -2.06 -8.73 -3.97
CA GLN A 47 -1.63 -7.45 -3.39
C GLN A 47 -1.88 -6.33 -4.40
N LEU A 48 -3.06 -5.72 -4.31
CA LEU A 48 -3.43 -4.54 -5.07
C LEU A 48 -3.04 -3.26 -4.35
N TYR A 49 -3.03 -3.31 -3.02
CA TYR A 49 -2.68 -2.20 -2.15
C TYR A 49 -1.54 -2.61 -1.22
N GLN A 50 -0.57 -1.73 -1.08
CA GLN A 50 0.49 -1.82 -0.08
C GLN A 50 0.44 -0.54 0.74
N TRP A 51 0.67 -0.65 2.05
CA TRP A 51 0.64 0.51 2.92
C TRP A 51 1.83 0.54 3.86
N ASP A 52 2.31 1.75 4.12
CA ASP A 52 3.41 2.02 5.04
C ASP A 52 2.95 3.02 6.11
N LEU A 53 3.34 2.76 7.35
CA LEU A 53 3.13 3.67 8.47
C LEU A 53 4.36 4.57 8.60
N LEU A 54 4.14 5.87 8.42
CA LEU A 54 5.15 6.90 8.49
C LEU A 54 4.95 7.68 9.79
N SER A 55 6.01 7.85 10.56
CA SER A 55 6.00 8.75 11.70
C SER A 55 6.56 10.11 11.27
N GLU A 56 6.05 11.20 11.83
CA GLU A 56 6.52 12.57 11.55
C GLU A 56 8.04 12.74 11.73
N THR A 57 8.64 12.00 12.67
CA THR A 57 10.09 12.01 12.95
C THR A 57 10.93 11.19 11.95
N GLY A 58 10.35 10.65 10.88
CA GLY A 58 11.13 9.95 9.83
C GLY A 58 11.71 8.60 10.28
N GLY A 59 11.14 7.99 11.32
CA GLY A 59 11.46 6.63 11.72
C GLY A 59 10.85 5.62 10.75
N SER A 60 11.49 5.42 9.60
CA SER A 60 11.23 4.27 8.73
C SER A 60 11.58 3.00 9.50
N GLY A 61 10.59 2.45 10.23
CA GLY A 61 10.68 1.14 10.87
C GLY A 61 10.81 0.07 9.79
N ASN A 62 12.05 -0.26 9.47
CA ASN A 62 12.49 -1.33 8.59
C ASN A 62 12.08 -2.72 9.12
N ALA A 63 10.81 -3.09 9.00
CA ALA A 63 10.40 -4.47 9.20
C ALA A 63 10.76 -5.32 7.97
N ARG A 64 12.05 -5.62 7.82
CA ARG A 64 12.55 -6.76 7.04
C ARG A 64 12.85 -7.88 8.02
N GLY A 65 12.01 -8.92 8.00
CA GLY A 65 12.18 -10.19 8.68
C GLY A 65 11.40 -11.25 7.93
#